data_AF-A0A1V4S440-F1
#
_entry.id   AF-A0A1V4S440-F1
#
_cell.length_a   1.000
_cell.length_b   1.000
_cell.length_c   1.000
_cell.angle_alpha   90.00
_cell.angle_beta   90.00
_cell.angle_gamma   90.00
#
_symmetry.space_group_name_H-M   'P 1'
#
loop_
_entity.id
_entity.type
_entity.pdbx_description
1 polymer ?
#
loop_
_entity_poly.entity_id
_entity_poly.type
_entity_poly.pdbx_seq_one_letter_code
_entity_poly.pdbx_strand_id
1 'polypeptide(L)'
;MKKGGCSSRWFKCYSRLDTYDGPVDLAIVVVPAKPVPGVFRECAEKGVKGIVLITAGFREIEDPAGAVLHEEVAAIADSAEIPVVGPNTFGMINFHRGLNASFTPEFSLLKKGAVALTPEFSLLKKGAVALVSQSGGMSHLMGFLAMRMDMRFSKIVGLGNRLNVDFTEMLEYLDEDPDTRVIALY
;
A
#
# COMPACT_ATOMS: atom_id res chain seq x y z
N MET A 1 -27.09 7.50 -1.55
CA MET A 1 -27.30 6.13 -1.04
C MET A 1 -27.43 5.16 -2.21
N LYS A 2 -26.40 4.36 -2.51
CA LYS A 2 -26.53 3.14 -3.32
C LYS A 2 -26.21 1.96 -2.41
N LYS A 3 -27.24 1.40 -1.76
CA LYS A 3 -27.18 0.13 -1.07
C LYS A 3 -27.52 -0.95 -2.11
N GLY A 4 -26.52 -1.67 -2.59
CA GLY A 4 -26.70 -2.77 -3.54
C GLY A 4 -25.34 -3.41 -3.82
N GLY A 5 -25.17 -4.67 -3.42
CA GLY A 5 -23.94 -5.42 -3.63
C GLY A 5 -23.56 -5.42 -5.11
N CYS A 6 -22.49 -4.70 -5.45
CA CYS A 6 -22.00 -4.59 -6.81
C CYS A 6 -21.08 -5.76 -7.09
N SER A 7 -21.55 -6.89 -7.64
CA SER A 7 -20.62 -7.94 -8.07
C SER A 7 -19.74 -7.39 -9.20
N SER A 8 -18.43 -7.30 -8.98
CA SER A 8 -17.52 -7.22 -10.12
C SER A 8 -17.62 -8.53 -10.92
N ARG A 9 -17.33 -8.50 -12.22
CA ARG A 9 -17.43 -9.70 -13.10
C ARG A 9 -16.58 -10.89 -12.62
N TRP A 10 -15.67 -10.67 -11.66
CA TRP A 10 -14.66 -11.64 -11.23
C TRP A 10 -14.69 -11.94 -9.72
N PHE A 11 -15.25 -11.06 -8.88
CA PHE A 11 -15.27 -11.23 -7.43
C PHE A 11 -16.61 -10.79 -6.83
N LYS A 12 -17.07 -11.55 -5.83
CA LYS A 12 -18.18 -11.14 -4.95
C LYS A 12 -17.73 -9.92 -4.14
N CYS A 13 -18.55 -8.88 -4.19
CA CYS A 13 -18.29 -7.66 -3.42
C CYS A 13 -19.23 -7.57 -2.23
N TYR A 14 -18.71 -7.00 -1.15
CA TYR A 14 -19.41 -6.80 0.10
C TYR A 14 -19.60 -5.30 0.30
N SER A 15 -20.77 -4.90 0.80
CA SER A 15 -21.07 -3.48 1.04
C SER A 15 -20.45 -2.94 2.33
N ARG A 16 -20.05 -3.85 3.23
CA ARG A 16 -19.47 -3.58 4.55
C ARG A 16 -18.51 -4.70 4.90
N LEU A 17 -17.50 -4.40 5.70
CA LEU A 17 -16.47 -5.37 6.07
C LEU A 17 -17.01 -6.50 6.97
N ASP A 18 -18.00 -6.19 7.83
CA ASP A 18 -18.68 -7.13 8.73
C ASP A 18 -19.46 -8.24 8.00
N THR A 19 -19.95 -7.98 6.77
CA THR A 19 -20.69 -8.97 5.98
C THR A 19 -19.82 -10.04 5.30
N TYR A 20 -18.49 -9.91 5.40
CA TYR A 20 -17.56 -10.95 4.97
C TYR A 20 -17.15 -11.77 6.19
N ASP A 21 -17.44 -13.07 6.23
CA ASP A 21 -17.18 -13.89 7.42
C ASP A 21 -15.70 -14.26 7.61
N GLY A 22 -14.88 -14.17 6.55
CA GLY A 22 -13.48 -14.58 6.60
C GLY A 22 -12.55 -13.57 7.31
N PRO A 23 -11.31 -13.98 7.61
CA PRO A 23 -10.27 -13.07 8.11
C PRO A 23 -9.81 -12.10 7.01
N VAL A 24 -9.33 -10.93 7.41
CA VAL A 24 -8.78 -9.91 6.51
C VAL A 24 -7.41 -9.49 7.04
N ASP A 25 -6.34 -9.95 6.39
CA ASP A 25 -4.98 -9.61 6.82
C ASP A 25 -4.56 -8.20 6.37
N LEU A 26 -5.08 -7.72 5.24
CA LEU A 26 -4.71 -6.45 4.63
C LEU A 26 -5.93 -5.74 4.04
N ALA A 27 -6.14 -4.47 4.40
CA ALA A 27 -7.10 -3.60 3.74
C ALA A 27 -6.40 -2.52 2.90
N ILE A 28 -6.84 -2.33 1.66
CA ILE A 28 -6.38 -1.24 0.80
C ILE A 28 -7.50 -0.21 0.73
N VAL A 29 -7.30 0.95 1.36
CA VAL A 29 -8.32 1.98 1.52
C VAL A 29 -8.16 3.04 0.43
N VAL A 30 -9.15 3.09 -0.48
CA VAL A 30 -9.18 3.97 -1.66
C VAL A 30 -10.54 4.69 -1.76
N VAL A 31 -11.01 5.22 -0.64
CA VAL A 31 -12.24 6.04 -0.55
C VAL A 31 -11.88 7.52 -0.40
N PRO A 32 -12.80 8.48 -0.62
CA PRO A 32 -12.54 9.88 -0.28
C PRO A 32 -12.12 10.05 1.20
N ALA A 33 -11.41 11.12 1.54
CA ALA A 33 -10.86 11.32 2.89
C ALA A 33 -11.94 11.30 4.00
N LYS A 34 -13.07 11.97 3.76
CA LYS A 34 -14.16 12.14 4.75
C LYS A 34 -14.67 10.83 5.39
N PRO A 35 -14.94 9.74 4.65
CA PRO A 35 -15.36 8.47 5.24
C PRO A 35 -14.23 7.62 5.87
N VAL A 36 -12.95 7.99 5.75
CA VAL A 36 -11.83 7.15 6.21
C VAL A 36 -11.93 6.77 7.69
N PRO A 37 -12.28 7.66 8.65
CA PRO A 37 -12.41 7.27 10.06
C PRO A 37 -13.44 6.15 10.27
N GLY A 38 -14.54 6.17 9.52
CA GLY A 38 -15.55 5.11 9.58
C GLY A 38 -15.01 3.77 9.06
N VAL A 39 -14.23 3.79 7.98
CA VAL A 39 -13.58 2.59 7.43
C VAL A 39 -12.54 2.03 8.41
N PHE A 40 -11.77 2.89 9.08
CA PHE A 40 -10.78 2.46 10.07
C PHE A 40 -11.43 1.80 11.30
N ARG A 41 -12.57 2.31 11.76
CA ARG A 41 -13.35 1.64 12.83
C ARG A 41 -13.85 0.26 12.38
N GLU A 42 -14.36 0.13 11.16
CA GLU A 42 -14.75 -1.18 10.62
C GLU A 42 -13.55 -2.15 10.53
N CYS A 43 -12.38 -1.66 10.12
CA CYS A 43 -11.14 -2.45 10.10
C CYS A 43 -10.74 -2.91 11.51
N ALA A 44 -10.81 -2.02 12.50
CA ALA A 44 -10.51 -2.35 13.90
C ALA A 44 -11.47 -3.40 14.45
N GLU A 45 -12.78 -3.23 14.26
CA GLU A 45 -13.81 -4.20 14.67
C GLU A 45 -13.63 -5.57 14.00
N LYS A 46 -13.19 -5.59 12.75
CA LYS A 46 -12.92 -6.83 11.99
C LYS A 46 -11.61 -7.51 12.40
N GLY A 47 -10.71 -6.82 13.09
CA GLY A 47 -9.36 -7.30 13.41
C GLY A 47 -8.45 -7.36 12.17
N VAL A 48 -8.52 -6.33 11.31
CA VAL A 48 -7.61 -6.21 10.16
C VAL A 48 -6.17 -6.03 10.66
N LYS A 49 -5.22 -6.78 10.08
CA LYS A 49 -3.82 -6.78 10.56
C LYS A 49 -2.94 -5.68 9.98
N GLY A 50 -3.38 -4.99 8.93
CA GLY A 50 -2.63 -3.89 8.32
C GLY A 50 -3.44 -3.14 7.28
N ILE A 51 -3.10 -1.87 7.07
CA ILE A 51 -3.79 -0.99 6.13
C ILE A 51 -2.79 -0.33 5.18
N VAL A 52 -3.15 -0.28 3.89
CA VAL A 52 -2.54 0.65 2.92
C VAL A 52 -3.56 1.73 2.62
N LEU A 53 -3.34 2.93 3.16
CA LEU A 53 -4.23 4.07 2.99
C LEU A 53 -3.75 4.92 1.80
N ILE A 54 -4.27 4.64 0.61
CA ILE A 54 -3.90 5.36 -0.62
C ILE A 54 -4.39 6.82 -0.58
N THR A 55 -5.57 7.02 0.02
CA THR A 55 -6.29 8.30 0.05
C THR A 55 -5.43 9.49 0.49
N ALA A 56 -5.47 10.56 -0.28
CA ALA A 56 -4.97 11.90 0.07
C ALA A 56 -6.08 12.78 0.69
N GLY A 57 -5.76 13.99 1.14
CA GLY A 57 -6.66 14.93 1.81
C GLY A 57 -6.40 15.09 3.32
N PHE A 58 -5.16 14.87 3.78
CA PHE A 58 -4.78 14.89 5.20
C PHE A 58 -3.82 16.07 5.49
N ARG A 59 -2.76 15.86 6.28
CA ARG A 59 -1.80 16.91 6.69
C ARG A 59 -1.13 17.65 5.52
N GLU A 60 -1.12 17.09 4.32
CA GLU A 60 -0.47 17.67 3.14
C GLU A 60 -1.26 18.81 2.46
N ILE A 61 -2.56 18.98 2.75
CA ILE A 61 -3.40 19.94 2.02
C ILE A 61 -3.39 21.36 2.62
N GLU A 62 -2.56 21.61 3.64
CA GLU A 62 -2.44 22.91 4.32
C GLU A 62 -3.77 23.46 4.90
N ASP A 63 -4.73 22.57 5.19
CA ASP A 63 -5.99 22.86 5.86
C ASP A 63 -5.98 22.24 7.28
N PRO A 64 -6.29 23.00 8.35
CA PRO A 64 -6.42 22.47 9.70
C PRO A 64 -7.32 21.22 9.82
N ALA A 65 -8.38 21.14 9.02
CA ALA A 65 -9.27 19.98 8.99
C ALA A 65 -8.56 18.70 8.52
N GLY A 66 -7.58 18.81 7.62
CA GLY A 66 -6.76 17.69 7.16
C GLY A 66 -5.85 17.15 8.26
N ALA A 67 -5.31 18.03 9.12
CA ALA A 67 -4.54 17.64 10.29
C ALA A 67 -5.42 16.96 11.35
N VAL A 68 -6.59 17.52 11.66
CA VAL A 68 -7.55 16.91 12.59
C VAL A 68 -7.97 15.51 12.13
N LEU A 69 -8.26 15.36 10.83
CA LEU A 69 -8.61 14.06 10.24
C LEU A 69 -7.46 13.06 10.35
N HIS A 70 -6.22 13.51 10.18
CA HIS A 70 -5.05 12.65 10.31
C HIS A 70 -4.93 12.12 11.75
N GLU A 71 -5.01 12.99 12.75
CA GLU A 71 -4.92 12.60 14.16
C GLU A 71 -6.08 11.67 14.58
N GLU A 72 -7.31 11.91 14.08
CA GLU A 72 -8.44 11.00 14.33
C GLU A 72 -8.16 9.58 13.80
N VAL A 73 -7.63 9.47 12.58
CA VAL A 73 -7.35 8.19 11.93
C VAL A 73 -6.14 7.49 12.60
N ALA A 74 -5.11 8.24 12.97
CA ALA A 74 -3.96 7.75 13.74
C ALA A 74 -4.42 7.15 15.07
N ALA A 75 -5.22 7.89 15.85
CA ALA A 75 -5.72 7.42 17.14
C ALA A 75 -6.53 6.10 17.03
N ILE A 76 -7.34 5.94 15.97
CA ILE A 76 -8.08 4.70 15.73
C ILE A 76 -7.12 3.54 15.41
N ALA A 77 -6.15 3.76 14.52
CA ALA A 77 -5.18 2.75 14.11
C ALA A 77 -4.30 2.29 15.28
N ASP A 78 -3.79 3.25 16.06
CA ASP A 78 -2.89 2.99 17.18
C ASP A 78 -3.62 2.27 18.33
N SER A 79 -4.85 2.69 18.64
CA SER A 79 -5.68 2.02 19.65
C SER A 79 -6.03 0.57 19.28
N ALA A 80 -6.05 0.25 17.99
CA ALA A 80 -6.31 -1.09 17.46
C ALA A 80 -5.02 -1.85 17.12
N GLU A 81 -3.84 -1.26 17.35
CA GLU A 81 -2.53 -1.81 17.02
C GLU A 81 -2.38 -2.20 15.53
N ILE A 82 -3.00 -1.42 14.63
CA ILE A 82 -2.99 -1.67 13.19
C ILE A 82 -1.89 -0.83 12.53
N PRO A 83 -0.85 -1.45 11.91
CA PRO A 83 0.15 -0.72 11.14
C PRO A 83 -0.44 -0.19 9.82
N VAL A 84 -0.09 1.04 9.47
CA VAL A 84 -0.63 1.76 8.31
C VAL A 84 0.47 2.34 7.43
N VAL A 85 0.50 1.89 6.17
CA VAL A 85 1.27 2.53 5.09
C VAL A 85 0.43 3.64 4.48
N GLY A 86 0.91 4.89 4.51
CA GLY A 86 0.18 6.09 4.07
C GLY A 86 -0.17 7.03 5.25
N PRO A 87 -1.16 7.94 5.11
CA PRO A 87 -1.98 8.23 3.92
C PRO A 87 -1.17 8.84 2.77
N ASN A 88 -1.87 9.22 1.70
CA ASN A 88 -1.29 9.94 0.55
C ASN A 88 -0.06 9.19 -0.01
N THR A 89 -0.29 7.93 -0.33
CA THR A 89 0.75 7.06 -0.88
C THR A 89 0.30 6.46 -2.19
N PHE A 90 1.28 6.09 -3.02
CA PHE A 90 0.99 5.28 -4.19
C PHE A 90 0.69 3.81 -3.85
N GLY A 91 1.12 3.35 -2.66
CA GLY A 91 0.91 2.02 -2.11
C GLY A 91 2.20 1.26 -1.82
N MET A 92 2.11 -0.07 -1.82
CA MET A 92 3.26 -0.95 -1.59
C MET A 92 3.26 -2.19 -2.49
N ILE A 93 4.45 -2.73 -2.73
CA ILE A 93 4.69 -3.89 -3.58
C ILE A 93 5.65 -4.84 -2.86
N ASN A 94 5.32 -6.13 -2.90
CA ASN A 94 6.21 -7.21 -2.50
C ASN A 94 6.35 -8.20 -3.67
N PHE A 95 7.48 -8.10 -4.37
CA PHE A 95 7.77 -8.90 -5.56
C PHE A 95 7.96 -10.39 -5.23
N HIS A 96 8.46 -10.71 -4.04
CA HIS A 96 8.65 -12.10 -3.60
C HIS A 96 7.34 -12.82 -3.27
N ARG A 97 6.31 -12.07 -2.85
CA ARG A 97 4.96 -12.59 -2.55
C ARG A 97 3.95 -12.39 -3.68
N GLY A 98 4.33 -11.67 -4.76
CA GLY A 98 3.41 -11.36 -5.86
C GLY A 98 2.27 -10.43 -5.44
N LEU A 99 2.51 -9.60 -4.42
CA LEU A 99 1.54 -8.62 -3.91
C LEU A 99 1.82 -7.26 -4.52
N ASN A 100 0.82 -6.70 -5.20
CA ASN A 100 0.80 -5.31 -5.62
C ASN A 100 -0.40 -4.61 -4.97
N ALA A 101 -0.15 -3.89 -3.89
CA ALA A 101 -1.13 -3.06 -3.18
C ALA A 101 -0.92 -1.59 -3.53
N SER A 102 -0.77 -1.29 -4.82
CA SER A 102 -0.61 0.06 -5.35
C SER A 102 -1.56 0.30 -6.52
N PHE A 103 -1.67 1.55 -6.96
CA PHE A 103 -2.36 1.88 -8.21
C PHE A 103 -1.45 1.82 -9.45
N THR A 104 -0.32 1.11 -9.38
CA THR A 104 0.66 1.01 -10.48
C THR A 104 0.65 -0.40 -11.07
N PRO A 105 -0.14 -0.64 -12.13
CA PRO A 105 -0.34 -1.97 -12.69
C PRO A 105 0.92 -2.57 -13.32
N GLU A 106 1.87 -1.73 -13.75
CA GLU A 106 3.15 -2.15 -14.34
C GLU A 106 3.92 -3.06 -13.38
N PHE A 107 3.84 -2.82 -12.06
CA PHE A 107 4.46 -3.68 -11.04
C PHE A 107 3.79 -5.06 -10.89
N SER A 108 2.66 -5.33 -11.57
CA SER A 108 1.98 -6.63 -11.58
C SER A 108 2.36 -7.54 -12.75
N LEU A 109 3.20 -7.06 -13.68
CA LEU A 109 3.62 -7.82 -14.87
C LEU A 109 4.63 -8.95 -14.58
N LEU A 110 4.68 -9.42 -13.32
CA LEU A 110 5.51 -10.50 -12.78
C LEU A 110 5.17 -11.91 -13.30
N LYS A 111 4.04 -12.10 -13.99
CA LYS A 111 3.56 -13.44 -14.32
C LYS A 111 4.36 -14.06 -15.47
N LYS A 112 4.95 -15.23 -15.21
CA LYS A 112 5.44 -16.16 -16.26
C LYS A 112 4.34 -16.33 -17.31
N GLY A 113 4.61 -15.95 -18.55
CA GLY A 113 3.69 -16.09 -19.68
C GLY A 113 2.81 -14.89 -20.00
N ALA A 114 2.94 -13.76 -19.26
CA ALA A 114 2.56 -12.49 -19.86
C ALA A 114 3.46 -12.30 -21.09
N VAL A 115 2.85 -12.24 -22.28
CA VAL A 115 3.56 -11.87 -23.50
C VAL A 115 4.18 -10.51 -23.20
N ALA A 116 5.48 -10.52 -22.92
CA ALA A 116 6.27 -9.32 -22.94
C ALA A 116 6.04 -8.76 -24.35
N LEU A 117 5.29 -7.67 -24.46
CA LEU A 117 4.95 -7.06 -25.76
C LEU A 117 6.23 -6.74 -26.55
N THR A 118 7.39 -6.72 -25.87
CA THR A 118 8.73 -6.77 -26.43
C THR A 118 9.65 -7.67 -25.58
N PRO A 119 10.67 -8.33 -26.17
CA PRO A 119 11.63 -9.19 -25.46
C PRO A 119 12.41 -8.50 -24.32
N GLU A 120 12.48 -7.17 -24.37
CA GLU A 120 13.12 -6.32 -23.37
C GLU A 120 12.33 -6.28 -22.05
N PHE A 121 11.07 -6.73 -22.05
CA PHE A 121 10.17 -6.66 -20.91
C PHE A 121 10.14 -7.91 -20.01
N SER A 122 11.29 -8.57 -19.79
CA SER A 122 11.51 -9.50 -18.66
C SER A 122 11.55 -8.75 -17.30
N LEU A 123 10.79 -7.65 -17.16
CA LEU A 123 11.07 -6.51 -16.28
C LEU A 123 10.98 -6.78 -14.78
N LEU A 124 10.35 -7.88 -14.38
CA LEU A 124 10.05 -8.11 -12.98
C LEU A 124 10.50 -9.51 -12.61
N LYS A 125 11.81 -9.71 -12.51
CA LYS A 125 12.37 -10.81 -11.74
C LYS A 125 12.58 -10.31 -10.31
N LYS A 126 12.36 -11.17 -9.33
CA LYS A 126 12.55 -10.85 -7.91
C LYS A 126 14.00 -10.42 -7.68
N GLY A 127 14.21 -9.34 -6.95
CA GLY A 127 15.53 -8.85 -6.56
C GLY A 127 15.68 -8.74 -5.05
N ALA A 128 16.74 -8.06 -4.60
CA ALA A 128 17.10 -7.95 -3.18
C ALA A 128 17.20 -6.49 -2.69
N VAL A 129 16.78 -5.52 -3.50
CA VAL A 129 16.74 -4.11 -3.11
C VAL A 129 15.34 -3.78 -2.59
N ALA A 130 15.22 -3.28 -1.37
CA ALA A 130 13.99 -2.65 -0.90
C ALA A 130 14.09 -1.14 -1.12
N LEU A 131 13.07 -0.54 -1.73
CA LEU A 131 12.91 0.91 -1.78
C LEU A 131 11.82 1.33 -0.79
N VAL A 132 12.16 2.14 0.20
CA VAL A 132 11.19 2.79 1.08
C VAL A 132 11.24 4.28 0.79
N SER A 133 10.10 4.88 0.46
CA SER A 133 10.09 6.27 0.05
C SER A 133 8.88 7.03 0.58
N GLN A 134 9.11 8.25 1.07
CA GLN A 134 8.05 9.18 1.43
C GLN A 134 7.29 9.66 0.19
N SER A 135 7.96 9.85 -0.95
CA SER A 135 7.37 10.39 -2.17
C SER A 135 6.93 9.29 -3.14
N GLY A 136 5.64 9.27 -3.46
CA GLY A 136 5.10 8.38 -4.49
C GLY A 136 5.70 8.63 -5.88
N GLY A 137 5.90 9.90 -6.26
CA GLY A 137 6.51 10.26 -7.54
C GLY A 137 7.94 9.75 -7.68
N MET A 138 8.72 9.80 -6.59
CA MET A 138 10.09 9.28 -6.58
C MET A 138 10.12 7.76 -6.55
N SER A 139 9.16 7.12 -5.86
CA SER A 139 8.96 5.67 -5.94
C SER A 139 8.74 5.22 -7.38
N HIS A 140 7.92 5.94 -8.17
CA HIS A 140 7.72 5.63 -9.59
C HIS A 140 8.96 5.89 -10.42
N LEU A 141 9.61 7.05 -10.27
CA LEU A 141 10.81 7.38 -11.02
C LEU A 141 11.91 6.34 -10.81
N MET A 142 12.25 6.05 -9.55
CA MET A 142 13.27 5.07 -9.21
C MET A 142 12.83 3.66 -9.59
N GLY A 143 11.55 3.32 -9.40
CA GLY A 143 10.94 2.07 -9.81
C GLY A 143 11.18 1.76 -11.29
N PHE A 144 10.82 2.71 -12.17
CA PHE A 144 10.96 2.55 -13.62
C PHE A 144 12.40 2.66 -14.10
N LEU A 145 13.24 3.51 -13.48
CA LEU A 145 14.66 3.57 -13.80
C LEU A 145 15.35 2.25 -13.48
N ALA A 146 15.08 1.65 -12.32
CA ALA A 146 15.64 0.36 -11.94
C ALA A 146 15.28 -0.74 -12.95
N MET A 147 14.01 -0.79 -13.40
CA MET A 147 13.59 -1.74 -14.43
C MET A 147 14.41 -1.59 -15.72
N ARG A 148 14.72 -0.36 -16.14
CA ARG A 148 15.55 -0.10 -17.34
C ARG A 148 17.03 -0.47 -17.14
N MET A 149 17.50 -0.49 -15.91
CA MET A 149 18.90 -0.79 -15.56
C MET A 149 19.12 -2.28 -15.18
N ASP A 150 18.11 -3.14 -15.38
CA ASP A 150 18.07 -4.54 -14.88
C ASP A 150 18.33 -4.65 -13.35
N MET A 151 18.08 -3.56 -12.61
CA MET A 151 18.05 -3.57 -11.16
C MET A 151 16.66 -4.01 -10.68
N ARG A 152 16.63 -4.90 -9.69
CA ARG A 152 15.41 -5.58 -9.28
C ARG A 152 15.14 -5.36 -7.81
N PHE A 153 13.87 -5.10 -7.48
CA PHE A 153 13.45 -4.89 -6.12
C PHE A 153 12.95 -6.18 -5.45
N SER A 154 13.15 -6.28 -4.14
CA SER A 154 12.43 -7.19 -3.25
C SER A 154 11.06 -6.60 -2.93
N LYS A 155 11.03 -5.31 -2.57
CA LYS A 155 9.87 -4.53 -2.14
C LYS A 155 9.99 -3.07 -2.59
N ILE A 156 8.86 -2.42 -2.83
CA ILE A 156 8.78 -0.95 -2.91
C ILE A 156 7.66 -0.52 -1.97
N VAL A 157 7.92 0.40 -1.05
CA VAL A 157 6.96 0.87 -0.05
C VAL A 157 6.91 2.39 -0.09
N GLY A 158 5.78 2.93 -0.54
CA GLY A 158 5.50 4.36 -0.43
C GLY A 158 4.92 4.66 0.95
N LEU A 159 5.66 5.36 1.80
CA LEU A 159 5.20 5.73 3.14
C LEU A 159 4.21 6.91 3.15
N GLY A 160 4.29 7.78 2.14
CA GLY A 160 3.43 8.97 2.07
C GLY A 160 3.58 9.85 3.32
N ASN A 161 2.46 10.21 3.93
CA ASN A 161 2.45 11.12 5.08
C ASN A 161 2.75 10.44 6.43
N ARG A 162 2.98 9.12 6.46
CA ARG A 162 3.37 8.35 7.66
C ARG A 162 2.43 8.57 8.84
N LEU A 163 1.31 7.84 8.82
CA LEU A 163 0.33 7.86 9.89
C LEU A 163 0.91 7.29 11.19
N ASN A 164 1.38 6.05 11.14
CA ASN A 164 2.01 5.37 12.27
C ASN A 164 3.15 4.40 11.88
N VAL A 165 3.31 4.04 10.60
CA VAL A 165 4.51 3.39 10.08
C VAL A 165 5.42 4.46 9.48
N ASP A 166 6.61 4.60 10.06
CA ASP A 166 7.69 5.46 9.58
C ASP A 166 8.85 4.60 9.02
N PHE A 167 9.94 5.25 8.66
CA PHE A 167 11.18 4.62 8.22
C PHE A 167 11.76 3.71 9.30
N THR A 168 11.59 4.01 10.59
CA THR A 168 12.12 3.21 11.70
C THR A 168 11.50 1.82 11.71
N GLU A 169 10.17 1.72 11.71
CA GLU A 169 9.47 0.43 11.74
C GLU A 169 9.74 -0.35 10.43
N MET A 170 9.85 0.36 9.29
CA MET A 170 10.22 -0.27 8.03
C MET A 170 11.65 -0.80 8.04
N LEU A 171 12.60 -0.07 8.63
CA LEU A 171 14.00 -0.52 8.72
C LEU A 171 14.12 -1.75 9.62
N GLU A 172 13.44 -1.75 10.77
CA GLU A 172 13.38 -2.93 11.66
C GLU A 172 12.81 -4.15 10.95
N TYR A 173 11.69 -3.99 10.24
CA TYR A 173 11.10 -5.06 9.44
C TYR A 173 12.04 -5.56 8.33
N LEU A 174 12.73 -4.64 7.64
CA LEU A 174 13.60 -4.99 6.51
C LEU A 174 14.95 -5.56 6.92
N ASP A 175 15.42 -5.28 8.14
CA ASP A 175 16.67 -5.86 8.68
C ASP A 175 16.53 -7.37 8.89
N GLU A 176 15.35 -7.83 9.28
CA GLU A 176 15.04 -9.25 9.48
C GLU A 176 14.52 -9.96 8.22
N ASP A 177 14.31 -9.22 7.12
CA ASP A 177 13.69 -9.75 5.90
C ASP A 177 14.72 -10.48 5.01
N PRO A 178 14.64 -11.82 4.86
CA PRO A 178 15.63 -12.59 4.10
C PRO A 178 15.62 -12.27 2.59
N ASP A 179 14.56 -11.63 2.11
CA ASP A 179 14.42 -11.21 0.72
C ASP A 179 15.15 -9.87 0.42
N THR A 180 15.59 -9.14 1.45
CA THR A 180 16.21 -7.81 1.33
C THR A 180 17.69 -7.85 1.73
N ARG A 181 18.54 -7.32 0.85
CA ARG A 181 19.99 -7.17 1.07
C ARG A 181 20.44 -5.72 1.08
N VAL A 182 19.70 -4.85 0.38
CA VAL A 182 19.99 -3.42 0.27
C VAL A 182 18.71 -2.66 0.53
N ILE A 183 18.76 -1.67 1.41
CA ILE A 183 17.66 -0.76 1.68
C ILE A 183 18.01 0.61 1.08
N ALA A 184 17.18 1.09 0.17
CA ALA A 184 17.24 2.43 -0.37
C ALA A 184 16.13 3.27 0.25
N LEU A 185 16.47 4.44 0.78
CA LEU A 185 15.54 5.37 1.41
C LEU A 185 15.44 6.65 0.59
N TYR A 186 14.23 7.20 0.45
CA TYR A 186 13.98 8.53 -0.10
C TYR A 186 12.92 9.28 0.69
#